data_AF-A0A6I1W0L8-F1
#
_entry.id   AF-A0A6I1W0L8-F1
#
_cell.length_a   1.000
_cell.length_b   1.000
_cell.length_c   1.000
_cell.angle_alpha   90.00
_cell.angle_beta   90.00
_cell.angle_gamma   90.00
#
_symmetry.space_group_name_H-M   'P 1'
#
loop_
_entity.id
_entity.type
_entity.pdbx_description
1 polymer ?
#
loop_
_entity_poly.entity_id
_entity_poly.type
_entity_poly.pdbx_seq_one_letter_code
_entity_poly.pdbx_strand_id
1 'polypeptide(L)'
;TSHLGNWEVLNHFYCSQCKPIIFYRPPKLKAVDELLRKQRVQLGNRVAASTKEGILSVIKEVRKGGQVGIPADPEPAESAGIFVPFLGTTALTSKFVPNMLAGGKAVGVFLHAVRLPDGSGFKVILEAAPEAMYSTDTETA
;
A
#
# COMPACT_ATOMS: atom_id res chain seq x y z
N THR A 1 -3.43 1.81 1.33
CA THR A 1 -3.68 3.27 1.29
C THR A 1 -3.97 3.69 -0.14
N SER A 2 -4.65 4.81 -0.33
CA SER A 2 -4.74 5.52 -1.63
C SER A 2 -3.86 6.76 -1.63
N HIS A 3 -3.63 7.38 -2.80
CA HIS A 3 -2.93 8.66 -2.94
C HIS A 3 -3.85 9.85 -2.58
N LEU A 4 -4.47 9.81 -1.40
CA LEU A 4 -5.32 10.87 -0.87
C LEU A 4 -4.73 11.46 0.42
N GLY A 5 -4.91 12.77 0.61
CA GLY A 5 -4.36 13.48 1.77
C GLY A 5 -2.83 13.55 1.76
N ASN A 6 -2.21 13.55 2.94
CA ASN A 6 -0.75 13.49 3.06
C ASN A 6 -0.30 12.08 3.46
N TRP A 7 -0.11 11.23 2.45
CA TRP A 7 0.29 9.85 2.65
C TRP A 7 1.76 9.70 3.11
N GLU A 8 2.61 10.72 2.99
CA GLU A 8 3.97 10.68 3.55
C GLU A 8 3.95 10.84 5.07
N VAL A 9 3.09 11.72 5.60
CA VAL A 9 2.82 11.79 7.04
C VAL A 9 2.22 10.49 7.53
N LEU A 10 1.29 9.90 6.76
CA LEU A 10 0.71 8.60 7.07
C LEU A 10 1.76 7.49 7.13
N ASN A 11 2.70 7.46 6.18
CA ASN A 11 3.81 6.52 6.18
C ASN A 11 4.68 6.67 7.44
N HIS A 12 5.01 7.91 7.83
CA HIS A 12 5.77 8.15 9.05
C HIS A 12 5.03 7.70 10.31
N PHE A 13 3.72 7.97 10.39
CA PHE A 13 2.88 7.44 11.46
C PHE A 13 2.90 5.91 11.48
N TYR A 14 2.66 5.26 10.34
CA TYR A 14 2.62 3.80 10.25
C TYR A 14 3.97 3.17 10.64
N CYS A 15 5.08 3.73 10.16
CA CYS A 15 6.44 3.30 10.49
C CYS A 15 6.86 3.61 11.94
N SER A 16 6.13 4.47 12.66
CA SER A 16 6.35 4.65 14.11
C SER A 16 5.62 3.60 14.95
N GLN A 17 4.56 3.01 14.40
CA GLN A 17 3.82 1.92 15.05
C GLN A 17 4.44 0.55 14.78
N CYS A 18 5.04 0.35 13.61
CA CYS A 18 5.68 -0.91 13.21
C CYS A 18 6.83 -0.69 12.22
N LYS A 19 7.51 -1.76 11.78
CA LYS A 19 8.66 -1.69 10.85
C LYS A 19 8.34 -2.37 9.51
N PRO A 20 7.39 -1.83 8.72
CA PRO A 20 6.86 -2.50 7.55
C PRO A 20 7.86 -2.56 6.38
N ILE A 21 7.55 -3.38 5.37
CA ILE A 21 8.08 -3.21 4.01
C ILE A 21 7.07 -2.40 3.19
N ILE A 22 7.48 -1.28 2.63
CA ILE A 22 6.61 -0.40 1.83
C ILE A 22 7.04 -0.44 0.35
N PHE A 23 6.08 -0.53 -0.58
CA PHE A 23 6.42 -0.43 -2.00
C PHE A 23 7.00 0.94 -2.37
N TYR A 24 7.96 0.90 -3.27
CA TYR A 24 8.71 2.06 -3.70
C TYR A 24 9.06 1.96 -5.18
N ARG A 25 8.75 3.00 -5.95
CA ARG A 25 9.24 3.15 -7.31
C ARG A 25 10.37 4.18 -7.31
N PRO A 26 11.63 3.79 -7.58
CA PRO A 26 12.75 4.72 -7.63
C PRO A 26 12.50 5.82 -8.68
N PRO A 27 12.64 7.11 -8.32
CA PRO A 27 12.68 8.20 -9.29
C PRO A 27 13.83 8.05 -10.28
N LYS A 28 13.70 8.65 -11.46
CA LYS A 28 14.77 8.64 -12.49
C LYS A 28 16.04 9.38 -12.05
N LEU A 29 15.89 10.41 -11.21
CA LEU A 29 17.00 11.22 -10.71
C LEU A 29 17.63 10.54 -9.49
N LYS A 30 18.88 10.08 -9.62
CA LYS A 30 19.60 9.36 -8.56
C LYS A 30 19.67 10.12 -7.24
N ALA A 31 20.01 11.40 -7.27
CA ALA A 31 20.09 12.23 -6.07
C ALA A 31 18.74 12.29 -5.31
N VAL A 32 17.62 12.29 -6.03
CA VAL A 32 16.28 12.27 -5.43
C VAL A 32 15.96 10.89 -4.88
N ASP A 33 16.31 9.82 -5.60
CA ASP A 33 16.16 8.43 -5.12
C ASP A 33 16.91 8.20 -3.81
N GLU A 34 18.18 8.61 -3.74
CA GLU A 34 19.02 8.49 -2.55
C GLU A 34 18.43 9.25 -1.36
N LEU A 35 17.97 10.49 -1.59
CA LEU A 35 17.30 11.29 -0.56
C LEU A 35 16.03 10.60 -0.06
N LEU A 36 15.12 10.22 -0.98
CA LEU A 36 13.85 9.61 -0.61
C LEU A 36 14.05 8.27 0.11
N ARG A 37 14.97 7.43 -0.36
CA ARG A 37 15.30 6.16 0.32
C ARG A 37 15.78 6.41 1.73
N LYS A 38 16.72 7.33 1.94
CA LYS A 38 17.23 7.67 3.28
C LYS A 38 16.12 8.15 4.21
N GLN A 39 15.23 9.02 3.72
CA GLN A 39 14.14 9.57 4.53
C GLN A 39 13.06 8.52 4.82
N ARG A 40 12.70 7.69 3.84
CA ARG A 40 11.59 6.73 3.98
C ARG A 40 11.94 5.52 4.82
N VAL A 41 13.21 5.24 5.11
CA VAL A 41 13.65 4.11 5.96
C VAL A 41 14.16 4.53 7.35
N GLN A 42 14.04 5.81 7.69
CA GLN A 42 14.68 6.37 8.89
C GLN A 42 14.14 5.81 10.23
N LEU A 43 12.98 5.14 10.22
CA LEU A 43 12.37 4.53 11.41
C LEU A 43 12.62 3.01 11.50
N GLY A 44 13.55 2.48 10.71
CA GLY A 44 13.91 1.05 10.70
C GLY A 44 12.97 0.17 9.87
N ASN A 45 12.04 0.77 9.14
CA ASN A 45 11.25 0.12 8.11
C ASN A 45 12.09 -0.08 6.83
N ARG A 46 11.55 -0.83 5.86
CA ARG A 46 12.22 -1.13 4.59
C ARG A 46 11.37 -0.68 3.41
N VAL A 47 12.01 -0.47 2.27
CA VAL A 47 11.33 -0.23 1.00
C VAL A 47 11.61 -1.36 0.00
N ALA A 48 10.59 -1.78 -0.74
CA ALA A 48 10.70 -2.78 -1.79
C ALA A 48 10.40 -2.15 -3.16
N ALA A 49 11.29 -2.40 -4.13
CA ALA A 49 11.03 -1.98 -5.50
C ALA A 49 9.82 -2.72 -6.08
N SER A 50 9.08 -2.11 -7.00
CA SER A 50 8.01 -2.80 -7.77
C SER A 50 8.57 -3.75 -8.84
N THR A 51 9.61 -4.52 -8.50
CA THR A 51 10.17 -5.61 -9.31
C THR A 51 9.65 -6.96 -8.82
N LYS A 52 9.91 -8.03 -9.57
CA LYS A 52 9.54 -9.39 -9.16
C LYS A 52 10.14 -9.76 -7.79
N GLU A 53 11.39 -9.39 -7.56
CA GLU A 53 12.10 -9.65 -6.30
C GLU A 53 11.48 -8.87 -5.13
N GLY A 54 11.11 -7.60 -5.36
CA GLY A 54 10.45 -6.79 -4.35
C GLY A 54 9.05 -7.29 -4.02
N ILE A 55 8.27 -7.70 -5.02
CA ILE A 55 6.96 -8.35 -4.82
C ILE A 55 7.12 -9.63 -3.99
N LEU A 56 8.08 -10.49 -4.33
CA LEU A 56 8.36 -11.72 -3.56
C LEU A 56 8.76 -11.42 -2.10
N SER A 57 9.54 -10.35 -1.88
CA SER A 57 9.91 -9.90 -0.53
C SER A 57 8.69 -9.49 0.30
N VAL A 58 7.77 -8.72 -0.29
CA VAL A 58 6.50 -8.30 0.34
C VAL A 58 5.65 -9.52 0.70
N ILE A 59 5.45 -10.47 -0.23
CA ILE A 59 4.68 -11.69 0.02
C ILE A 59 5.32 -12.52 1.15
N LYS A 60 6.65 -12.65 1.14
CA LYS A 60 7.39 -13.40 2.17
C LYS A 60 7.25 -12.75 3.55
N GLU A 61 7.25 -11.43 3.62
CA GLU A 61 7.06 -10.69 4.86
C GLU A 61 5.69 -10.96 5.47
N VAL A 62 4.62 -10.83 4.68
CA VAL A 62 3.24 -11.09 5.14
C VAL A 62 3.08 -12.53 5.61
N ARG A 63 3.60 -13.52 4.86
CA ARG A 63 3.55 -14.94 5.25
C ARG A 63 4.26 -15.26 6.57
N LYS A 64 5.18 -14.40 7.01
CA LYS A 64 5.88 -14.54 8.30
C LYS A 64 5.18 -13.79 9.44
N GLY A 65 4.00 -13.20 9.19
CA GLY A 65 3.29 -12.35 10.15
C GLY A 65 3.83 -10.92 10.23
N GLY A 66 4.68 -10.52 9.28
CA GLY A 66 5.19 -9.15 9.18
C GLY A 66 4.17 -8.20 8.54
N GLN A 67 4.51 -6.91 8.50
CA GLN A 67 3.62 -5.85 8.01
C GLN A 67 4.13 -5.24 6.70
N VAL A 68 3.20 -4.86 5.82
CA VAL A 68 3.53 -4.27 4.52
C VAL A 68 2.63 -3.09 4.20
N GLY A 69 3.19 -2.08 3.53
CA GLY A 69 2.47 -0.90 3.06
C GLY A 69 2.32 -0.93 1.54
N ILE A 70 1.07 -0.91 1.07
CA ILE A 70 0.74 -1.00 -0.37
C ILE A 70 -0.18 0.17 -0.76
N PRO A 71 0.24 1.02 -1.73
CA PRO A 71 -0.69 1.87 -2.46
C PRO A 71 -1.46 1.02 -3.47
N ALA A 72 -2.79 1.02 -3.39
CA ALA A 72 -3.64 0.10 -4.15
C ALA A 72 -4.31 0.72 -5.39
N ASP A 73 -4.23 2.04 -5.52
CA ASP A 73 -4.86 2.85 -6.57
C ASP A 73 -4.03 3.09 -7.86
N PRO A 74 -2.70 2.83 -7.93
CA PRO A 74 -2.01 2.90 -9.21
C PRO A 74 -2.46 1.82 -10.19
N GLU A 75 -2.54 2.20 -11.47
CA GLU A 75 -2.75 1.26 -12.57
C GLU A 75 -1.63 0.20 -12.61
N PRO A 76 -1.98 -1.10 -12.63
CA PRO A 76 -1.01 -2.18 -12.77
C PRO A 76 -0.66 -2.42 -14.25
N ALA A 77 0.29 -3.32 -14.51
CA ALA A 77 0.39 -3.91 -15.85
C ALA A 77 -0.88 -4.73 -16.17
N GLU A 78 -1.29 -4.81 -17.44
CA GLU A 78 -2.52 -5.52 -17.86
C GLU A 78 -2.60 -6.95 -17.32
N SER A 79 -1.50 -7.71 -17.38
CA SER A 79 -1.45 -9.10 -16.88
C SER A 79 -1.66 -9.22 -15.37
N ALA A 80 -1.37 -8.15 -14.62
CA ALA A 80 -1.49 -8.09 -13.17
C ALA A 80 -2.82 -7.47 -12.70
N GLY A 81 -3.64 -6.96 -13.63
CA GLY A 81 -4.92 -6.32 -13.32
C GLY A 81 -6.15 -7.12 -13.74
N ILE A 82 -7.30 -6.57 -13.37
CA ILE A 82 -8.64 -6.87 -13.89
C ILE A 82 -9.38 -5.55 -14.11
N PHE A 83 -10.28 -5.54 -15.06
CA PHE A 83 -11.12 -4.38 -15.34
C PHE A 83 -12.36 -4.40 -14.45
N VAL A 84 -12.55 -3.36 -13.64
CA VAL A 84 -13.69 -3.22 -12.72
C VAL A 84 -14.34 -1.84 -12.85
N PRO A 85 -15.63 -1.68 -12.53
CA PRO A 85 -16.27 -0.37 -12.49
C PRO A 85 -15.65 0.53 -11.40
N PHE A 86 -15.21 1.72 -11.79
CA PHE A 86 -14.73 2.76 -10.89
C PHE A 86 -15.24 4.13 -11.36
N LEU A 87 -16.05 4.80 -10.54
CA LEU A 87 -16.63 6.12 -10.84
C LEU A 87 -17.35 6.17 -12.21
N GLY A 88 -18.10 5.11 -12.53
CA GLY A 88 -18.87 5.01 -13.79
C GLY A 88 -18.04 4.66 -15.02
N THR A 89 -16.74 4.39 -14.87
CA THR A 89 -15.85 3.97 -15.97
C THR A 89 -15.15 2.67 -15.62
N THR A 90 -14.93 1.80 -16.59
CA THR A 90 -14.15 0.58 -16.38
C THR A 90 -12.67 0.94 -16.25
N ALA A 91 -12.05 0.58 -15.11
CA ALA A 91 -10.66 0.88 -14.80
C ALA A 91 -9.85 -0.38 -14.54
N LEU A 92 -8.61 -0.41 -15.03
CA LEU A 92 -7.67 -1.50 -14.77
C LEU A 92 -7.17 -1.42 -13.33
N THR A 93 -7.55 -2.40 -12.52
CA THR A 93 -7.29 -2.43 -11.07
C THR A 93 -6.44 -3.63 -10.68
N SER A 94 -5.51 -3.42 -9.75
CA SER A 94 -4.55 -4.44 -9.32
C SER A 94 -5.20 -5.60 -8.57
N LYS A 95 -4.92 -6.83 -9.00
CA LYS A 95 -5.31 -8.05 -8.27
C LYS A 95 -4.43 -8.35 -7.03
N PHE A 96 -3.40 -7.55 -6.77
CA PHE A 96 -2.35 -7.90 -5.82
C PHE A 96 -2.85 -7.97 -4.37
N VAL A 97 -3.59 -6.95 -3.93
CA VAL A 97 -4.11 -6.89 -2.54
C VAL A 97 -5.22 -7.92 -2.32
N PRO A 98 -6.25 -8.05 -3.17
CA PRO A 98 -7.28 -9.09 -3.02
C PRO A 98 -6.69 -10.50 -2.91
N ASN A 99 -5.76 -10.87 -3.80
CA ASN A 99 -5.12 -12.19 -3.75
C ASN A 99 -4.32 -12.46 -2.47
N MET A 100 -3.84 -11.40 -1.81
CA MET A 100 -3.12 -11.51 -0.55
C MET A 100 -4.06 -11.75 0.63
N LEU A 101 -5.25 -11.16 0.58
CA LEU A 101 -6.27 -11.29 1.63
C LEU A 101 -7.12 -12.56 1.47
N ALA A 102 -7.34 -13.00 0.23
CA ALA A 102 -8.20 -14.12 -0.15
C ALA A 102 -8.13 -15.33 0.80
N GLY A 103 -9.27 -15.69 1.38
CA GLY A 103 -9.41 -16.78 2.35
C GLY A 103 -8.84 -16.46 3.73
N GLY A 104 -8.72 -15.19 4.11
CA GLY A 104 -8.22 -14.76 5.42
C GLY A 104 -6.72 -15.01 5.64
N LYS A 105 -5.93 -15.08 4.57
CA LYS A 105 -4.48 -15.38 4.63
C LYS A 105 -3.66 -14.27 5.29
N ALA A 106 -4.19 -13.05 5.29
CA ALA A 106 -3.60 -11.87 5.91
C ALA A 106 -4.74 -10.95 6.36
N VAL A 107 -4.46 -10.00 7.26
CA VAL A 107 -5.42 -9.00 7.72
C VAL A 107 -5.24 -7.71 6.91
N GLY A 108 -6.32 -7.22 6.31
CA GLY A 108 -6.34 -5.96 5.57
C GLY A 108 -6.74 -4.80 6.47
N VAL A 109 -5.99 -3.69 6.39
CA VAL A 109 -6.32 -2.42 7.06
C VAL A 109 -6.15 -1.29 6.06
N PHE A 110 -7.18 -0.46 5.93
CA PHE A 110 -7.14 0.80 5.22
C PHE A 110 -6.63 1.89 6.16
N LEU A 111 -5.75 2.72 5.62
CA LEU A 111 -5.12 3.82 6.34
C LEU A 111 -5.31 5.11 5.55
N HIS A 112 -5.70 6.17 6.24
CA HIS A 112 -5.90 7.50 5.66
C HIS A 112 -5.34 8.58 6.59
N ALA A 113 -4.82 9.67 6.02
CA ALA A 113 -4.43 10.85 6.76
C ALA A 113 -5.16 12.08 6.22
N VAL A 114 -5.95 12.73 7.09
CA VAL A 114 -6.72 13.93 6.75
C VAL A 114 -6.16 15.11 7.53
N ARG A 115 -5.82 16.20 6.83
CA ARG A 115 -5.32 17.42 7.47
C ARG A 115 -6.44 18.04 8.31
N LEU A 116 -6.12 18.46 9.54
CA LEU A 116 -7.08 19.14 10.40
C LEU A 116 -7.38 20.56 9.87
N PRO A 117 -8.64 21.05 9.97
CA PRO A 117 -9.03 22.35 9.41
C PRO A 117 -8.23 23.53 9.97
N ASP A 118 -7.86 23.47 11.25
CA ASP A 118 -7.07 24.48 11.95
C ASP A 118 -5.56 24.42 11.65
N GLY A 119 -5.12 23.43 10.87
CA GLY A 119 -3.71 23.22 10.53
C GLY A 119 -2.85 22.67 11.67
N SER A 120 -3.44 22.27 12.80
CA SER A 120 -2.72 21.75 13.97
C SER A 120 -2.07 20.37 13.72
N GLY A 121 -2.45 19.66 12.67
CA GLY A 121 -1.87 18.37 12.31
C GLY A 121 -2.74 17.55 11.38
N PHE A 122 -2.71 16.23 11.58
CA PHE A 122 -3.43 15.25 10.78
C PHE A 122 -4.21 14.28 11.67
N LYS A 123 -5.46 14.00 11.29
CA LYS A 123 -6.22 12.86 11.80
C LYS A 123 -5.84 11.62 10.99
N VAL A 124 -5.36 10.59 11.66
CA VAL A 124 -5.13 9.27 11.04
C VAL A 124 -6.35 8.40 11.28
N ILE A 125 -6.85 7.77 10.22
CA ILE A 125 -8.02 6.89 10.24
C ILE A 125 -7.54 5.49 9.83
N LEU A 126 -7.90 4.50 10.65
CA LEU A 126 -7.63 3.08 10.41
C LEU A 126 -8.97 2.36 10.32
N GLU A 127 -9.19 1.63 9.23
CA GLU A 127 -10.42 0.91 8.97
C GLU A 127 -10.08 -0.53 8.59
N ALA A 128 -10.80 -1.51 9.15
CA ALA A 128 -10.66 -2.89 8.74
C ALA A 128 -11.06 -3.03 7.26
N ALA A 129 -10.35 -3.87 6.51
CA ALA A 129 -10.78 -4.20 5.16
C ALA A 129 -12.20 -4.81 5.19
N PRO A 130 -13.10 -4.41 4.28
CA PRO A 130 -14.43 -5.01 4.17
C PRO A 130 -14.36 -6.53 3.97
N GLU A 131 -15.34 -7.25 4.49
CA GLU A 131 -15.37 -8.73 4.41
C GLU A 131 -15.28 -9.26 2.97
N ALA A 132 -15.88 -8.54 2.02
CA ALA A 132 -15.82 -8.88 0.60
C ALA A 132 -14.39 -9.04 0.06
N MET A 133 -13.43 -8.25 0.56
CA MET A 133 -12.04 -8.31 0.11
C MET A 133 -11.31 -9.60 0.47
N TYR A 134 -11.88 -10.41 1.35
CA TYR A 134 -11.35 -11.72 1.71
C TYR A 134 -11.91 -12.84 0.83
N SER A 135 -12.78 -12.53 -0.14
CA SER A 135 -13.27 -13.48 -1.15
C SER A 135 -12.10 -14.16 -1.87
N THR A 136 -12.27 -15.44 -2.20
CA THR A 136 -11.33 -16.17 -3.07
C THR A 136 -11.56 -15.88 -4.55
N ASP A 137 -12.69 -15.27 -4.89
CA ASP A 137 -12.96 -14.76 -6.23
C ASP A 137 -12.51 -13.30 -6.33
N THR A 138 -11.56 -13.06 -7.22
CA THR A 138 -10.93 -11.73 -7.37
C THR A 138 -11.84 -10.70 -8.05
N GLU A 139 -12.87 -11.13 -8.79
CA GLU A 139 -13.81 -10.18 -9.43
C GLU A 139 -14.81 -9.59 -8.43
N THR A 140 -15.08 -10.31 -7.34
CA THR A 140 -16.01 -9.91 -6.28
C THR A 140 -15.33 -9.40 -5.01
N ALA A 141 -13.99 -9.45 -4.96
CA ALA A 141 -13.16 -9.00 -3.84
C ALA A 141 -12.87 -7.49 -3.85
#